data_AF-A0A7G9Z6E7-F1
#
_entry.id   AF-A0A7G9Z6E7-F1
#
_cell.length_a   1.000
_cell.length_b   1.000
_cell.length_c   1.000
_cell.angle_alpha   90.00
_cell.angle_beta   90.00
_cell.angle_gamma   90.00
#
_symmetry.space_group_name_H-M   'P 1'
#
loop_
_entity.id
_entity.type
_entity.pdbx_description
1 polymer ?
#
loop_
_entity_poly.entity_id
_entity_poly.type
_entity_poly.pdbx_seq_one_letter_code
_entity_poly.pdbx_strand_id
1 'polypeptide(L)'
;MYVVVDVNVVFSALLTKGRSFDIFAVNKLVRRFDLIAPEYLFFEIGKNIDEIVERSKLSTEELGRVFRFIKKEIDFIPFREFNEHADEASSIAPHEKDVQYFALALGFNCPIWSEEKAFKRQSCIDVFSTKELLKLLSE
;
A
#
# COMPACT_ATOMS: atom_id res chain seq x y z
N MET A 1 8.24 11.88 -3.02
CA MET A 1 6.96 11.84 -3.79
C MET A 1 6.02 10.93 -3.05
N TYR A 2 4.80 11.38 -2.75
CA TYR A 2 3.83 10.54 -2.08
C TYR A 2 3.38 9.36 -2.94
N VAL A 3 3.19 8.20 -2.32
CA VAL A 3 2.62 7.01 -2.97
C VAL A 3 1.72 6.31 -1.96
N VAL A 4 0.44 6.12 -2.29
CA VAL A 4 -0.49 5.36 -1.45
C VAL A 4 -0.19 3.88 -1.57
N VAL A 5 -0.01 3.20 -0.44
CA VAL A 5 0.26 1.76 -0.39
C VAL A 5 -1.04 0.98 -0.20
N ASP A 6 -1.38 0.11 -1.14
CA ASP A 6 -2.47 -0.86 -1.01
C ASP A 6 -2.11 -1.96 0.02
N VAL A 7 -3.08 -2.41 0.81
CA VAL A 7 -2.90 -3.53 1.74
C VAL A 7 -2.38 -4.80 1.06
N ASN A 8 -2.80 -5.10 -0.18
CA ASN A 8 -2.38 -6.32 -0.87
C ASN A 8 -0.87 -6.36 -1.15
N VAL A 9 -0.27 -5.20 -1.31
CA VAL A 9 1.18 -5.05 -1.45
C VAL A 9 1.88 -5.38 -0.13
N VAL A 10 1.35 -4.88 0.99
CA VAL A 10 1.87 -5.18 2.32
C VAL A 10 1.73 -6.67 2.61
N PHE A 11 0.59 -7.29 2.28
CA PHE A 11 0.40 -8.73 2.41
C PHE A 11 1.44 -9.50 1.59
N SER A 12 1.63 -9.14 0.32
CA SER A 12 2.62 -9.78 -0.55
C SER A 12 4.04 -9.71 0.03
N ALA A 13 4.41 -8.56 0.62
CA ALA A 13 5.70 -8.38 1.30
C ALA A 13 5.82 -9.26 2.56
N LEU A 14 4.76 -9.40 3.35
CA LEU A 14 4.71 -10.22 4.56
C LEU A 14 4.71 -11.73 4.28
N LEU A 15 4.16 -12.17 3.14
CA LEU A 15 4.08 -13.59 2.80
C LEU A 15 5.41 -14.19 2.36
N THR A 16 6.23 -13.43 1.62
CA THR A 16 7.41 -14.00 0.95
C THR A 16 8.68 -13.18 1.05
N LYS A 17 8.61 -11.94 1.54
CA LYS A 17 9.73 -10.98 1.47
C LYS A 17 10.26 -10.82 0.03
N GLY A 18 9.37 -10.92 -0.96
CA GLY A 18 9.70 -10.80 -2.38
C GLY A 18 9.80 -9.36 -2.87
N ARG A 19 9.54 -9.14 -4.16
CA ARG A 19 9.72 -7.83 -4.82
C ARG A 19 9.02 -6.65 -4.13
N SER A 20 7.85 -6.86 -3.54
CA SER A 20 7.17 -5.80 -2.78
C SER A 20 7.97 -5.40 -1.55
N PHE A 21 8.57 -6.36 -0.83
CA PHE A 21 9.49 -6.05 0.27
C PHE A 21 10.75 -5.32 -0.23
N ASP A 22 11.29 -5.72 -1.38
CA ASP A 22 12.48 -5.07 -1.95
C ASP A 22 12.25 -3.58 -2.20
N ILE A 23 11.05 -3.15 -2.61
CA ILE A 23 10.72 -1.72 -2.72
C ILE A 23 10.86 -1.01 -1.39
N PHE A 24 10.28 -1.53 -0.31
CA PHE A 24 10.42 -0.92 1.03
C PHE A 24 11.90 -0.85 1.44
N ALA A 25 12.66 -1.94 1.22
CA ALA A 25 14.07 -2.01 1.58
C ALA A 25 14.94 -1.03 0.79
N VAL A 26 14.74 -0.93 -0.53
CA VAL A 26 15.49 -0.01 -1.39
C VAL A 26 15.07 1.44 -1.12
N ASN A 27 13.76 1.70 -1.00
CA ASN A 27 13.26 3.04 -0.70
C ASN A 27 13.78 3.56 0.65
N LYS A 28 14.04 2.69 1.64
CA LYS A 28 14.69 3.10 2.89
C LYS A 28 16.03 3.80 2.67
N LEU A 29 16.78 3.32 1.67
CA LEU A 29 18.12 3.79 1.36
C LEU A 29 18.08 5.04 0.48
N VAL A 30 17.27 5.02 -0.58
CA VAL A 30 17.25 6.09 -1.59
C VAL A 30 16.26 7.21 -1.28
N ARG A 31 15.26 6.96 -0.42
CA ARG A 31 14.22 7.91 0.02
C ARG A 31 13.51 8.64 -1.12
N ARG A 32 13.12 7.90 -2.16
CA ARG A 32 12.45 8.46 -3.35
C ARG A 32 10.96 8.68 -3.12
N PHE A 33 10.34 7.77 -2.36
CA PHE A 33 8.91 7.78 -2.08
C PHE A 33 8.63 8.04 -0.60
N ASP A 34 7.62 8.86 -0.37
CA ASP A 34 7.00 9.08 0.91
C ASP A 34 5.76 8.16 0.94
N LEU A 35 5.91 6.97 1.49
CA LEU A 35 4.84 5.97 1.44
C LEU A 35 3.77 6.31 2.47
N ILE A 36 2.53 6.41 2.02
CA ILE A 36 1.38 6.72 2.87
C ILE A 36 0.32 5.63 2.74
N ALA A 37 -0.51 5.45 3.77
CA ALA A 37 -1.67 4.58 3.71
C ALA A 37 -2.78 5.09 4.64
N PRO A 38 -4.05 4.76 4.39
CA PRO A 38 -5.09 5.03 5.37
C PRO A 38 -4.86 4.20 6.63
N GLU A 39 -5.19 4.73 7.82
CA GLU A 39 -5.15 3.95 9.08
C GLU A 39 -5.97 2.64 8.99
N TYR A 40 -6.99 2.60 8.13
CA TYR A 40 -7.78 1.42 7.80
C TYR A 40 -6.96 0.22 7.31
N LEU A 41 -5.76 0.44 6.76
CA LEU A 41 -4.86 -0.64 6.38
C LEU A 41 -4.55 -1.56 7.58
N PHE A 42 -4.48 -1.03 8.81
CA PHE A 42 -4.30 -1.86 10.00
C PHE A 42 -5.49 -2.76 10.31
N PHE A 43 -6.71 -2.28 10.06
CA PHE A 43 -7.91 -3.09 10.21
C PHE A 43 -7.89 -4.26 9.22
N GLU A 44 -7.48 -4.02 7.97
CA GLU A 44 -7.36 -5.07 6.97
C GLU A 44 -6.25 -6.08 7.30
N ILE A 45 -5.08 -5.63 7.77
CA ILE A 45 -4.03 -6.54 8.28
C ILE A 45 -4.56 -7.37 9.44
N GLY A 46 -5.23 -6.74 10.42
CA GLY A 46 -5.76 -7.42 11.60
C GLY A 46 -6.79 -8.50 11.24
N LYS A 47 -7.69 -8.20 10.30
CA LYS A 47 -8.72 -9.13 9.81
C LYS A 47 -8.11 -10.38 9.15
N ASN A 48 -6.94 -10.24 8.53
CA ASN A 48 -6.29 -11.33 7.78
C ASN A 48 -5.03 -11.85 8.51
N ILE A 49 -4.84 -11.57 9.79
CA ILE A 49 -3.59 -11.90 10.50
C ILE A 49 -3.34 -13.41 10.55
N ASP A 50 -4.38 -14.21 10.80
CA ASP A 50 -4.28 -15.67 10.86
C ASP A 50 -3.87 -16.24 9.50
N GLU A 51 -4.47 -15.72 8.42
CA GLU A 51 -4.11 -16.08 7.05
C GLU A 51 -2.66 -15.69 6.72
N ILE A 52 -2.23 -14.49 7.12
CA ILE A 52 -0.85 -14.04 6.90
C ILE A 52 0.13 -14.98 7.61
N VAL A 53 -0.15 -15.37 8.86
CA VAL A 53 0.70 -16.28 9.63
C VAL A 53 0.73 -17.67 9.01
N GLU A 54 -0.43 -18.22 8.61
CA GLU A 54 -0.55 -19.55 8.02
C GLU A 54 0.15 -19.66 6.66
N ARG A 55 0.00 -18.63 5.81
CA ARG A 55 0.51 -18.64 4.44
C ARG A 55 1.91 -18.08 4.29
N SER A 56 2.43 -17.36 5.30
CA SER A 56 3.77 -16.79 5.22
C SER A 56 4.83 -17.89 5.17
N LYS A 57 5.82 -17.69 4.31
CA LYS A 57 7.02 -18.54 4.23
C LYS A 57 8.09 -18.12 5.24
N LEU A 58 7.81 -17.12 6.07
CA LEU A 58 8.71 -16.57 7.07
C LEU A 58 8.45 -17.23 8.43
N SER A 59 9.50 -17.35 9.25
CA SER A 59 9.31 -17.66 10.67
C SER A 59 8.47 -16.57 11.36
N THR A 60 7.79 -16.90 12.46
CA THR A 60 7.00 -15.94 13.23
C THR A 60 7.85 -14.74 13.68
N GLU A 61 9.10 -14.98 14.06
CA GLU A 61 10.06 -13.94 14.43
C GLU A 61 10.40 -13.03 13.25
N GLU A 62 10.65 -13.60 12.07
CA GLU A 62 10.95 -12.84 10.85
C GLU A 62 9.73 -12.06 10.36
N LEU A 63 8.55 -12.67 10.36
CA LEU A 63 7.30 -12.01 10.01
C LEU A 63 7.08 -10.77 10.88
N GLY A 64 7.26 -10.91 12.20
CA GLY A 64 7.18 -9.79 13.13
C GLY A 64 8.24 -8.70 12.86
N ARG A 65 9.46 -9.07 12.45
CA ARG A 65 10.51 -8.10 12.06
C ARG A 65 10.14 -7.37 10.76
N VAL A 66 9.67 -8.09 9.75
CA VAL A 66 9.25 -7.52 8.45
C VAL A 66 8.06 -6.58 8.65
N PHE A 67 7.05 -6.99 9.43
CA PHE A 67 5.90 -6.14 9.72
C PHE A 67 6.30 -4.85 10.44
N ARG A 68 7.15 -4.93 11.48
CA ARG A 68 7.66 -3.73 12.16
C ARG A 68 8.48 -2.83 11.26
N PHE A 69 9.21 -3.39 10.30
CA PHE A 69 9.96 -2.62 9.31
C PHE A 69 9.00 -1.88 8.37
N ILE A 70 8.09 -2.59 7.69
CA ILE A 70 7.11 -1.99 6.76
C ILE A 70 6.29 -0.90 7.46
N LYS A 71 5.80 -1.18 8.68
CA LYS A 71 5.04 -0.20 9.47
C LYS A 71 5.82 1.10 9.74
N LYS A 72 7.14 1.08 9.80
CA LYS A 72 7.97 2.28 10.00
C LYS A 72 8.23 3.06 8.72
N GLU A 73 8.06 2.42 7.57
CA GLU A 73 8.27 3.04 6.26
C GLU A 73 7.01 3.70 5.71
N ILE A 74 5.84 3.38 6.27
CA ILE A 74 4.54 3.93 5.85
C ILE A 74 4.08 4.94 6.90
N ASP A 75 3.69 6.13 6.45
CA ASP A 75 2.96 7.10 7.26
C ASP A 75 1.45 6.84 7.15
N PHE A 76 0.78 6.74 8.30
CA PHE A 76 -0.60 6.29 8.38
C PHE A 76 -1.52 7.49 8.61
N ILE A 77 -2.36 7.76 7.62
CA ILE A 77 -3.19 8.96 7.59
C ILE A 77 -4.60 8.63 8.10
N PRO A 78 -5.13 9.35 9.10
CA PRO A 78 -6.50 9.19 9.58
C PRO A 78 -7.54 9.56 8.51
N PHE A 79 -8.64 8.79 8.42
CA PHE A 79 -9.68 9.00 7.41
C PHE A 79 -10.23 10.44 7.37
N ARG A 80 -10.35 11.09 8.53
CA ARG A 80 -10.83 12.48 8.65
C ARG A 80 -9.99 13.52 7.87
N GLU A 81 -8.75 13.19 7.49
CA GLU A 81 -7.86 14.11 6.78
C GLU A 81 -8.09 14.12 5.27
N PHE A 82 -8.81 13.13 4.74
CA PHE A 82 -9.06 12.98 3.31
C PHE A 82 -10.50 12.53 2.99
N ASN A 83 -11.40 12.54 3.98
CA ASN A 83 -12.78 12.07 3.82
C ASN A 83 -13.61 12.95 2.86
N GLU A 84 -13.22 14.20 2.63
CA GLU A 84 -13.85 15.09 1.65
C GLU A 84 -13.77 14.55 0.22
N HIS A 85 -12.81 13.66 -0.06
CA HIS A 85 -12.65 12.99 -1.36
C HIS A 85 -13.37 11.65 -1.43
N ALA A 86 -14.09 11.21 -0.39
CA ALA A 86 -14.70 9.89 -0.35
C ALA A 86 -15.79 9.70 -1.42
N ASP A 87 -16.59 10.73 -1.68
CA ASP A 87 -17.66 10.67 -2.69
C ASP A 87 -17.09 10.52 -4.11
N GLU A 88 -16.06 11.31 -4.44
CA GLU A 88 -15.34 11.21 -5.71
C GLU A 88 -14.66 9.85 -5.84
N ALA A 89 -13.96 9.41 -4.79
CA ALA A 89 -13.32 8.11 -4.75
C ALA A 89 -14.31 6.96 -4.94
N SER A 90 -15.52 7.03 -4.38
CA SER A 90 -16.56 6.00 -4.55
C SER A 90 -17.02 5.82 -6.00
N SER A 91 -16.87 6.85 -6.82
CA SER A 91 -17.25 6.81 -8.24
C SER A 91 -16.21 6.13 -9.12
N ILE A 92 -14.95 6.03 -8.66
CA ILE A 92 -13.82 5.51 -9.44
C ILE A 92 -13.19 4.25 -8.85
N ALA A 93 -13.36 4.01 -7.55
CA ALA A 93 -12.87 2.81 -6.88
C ALA A 93 -13.67 1.58 -7.33
N PRO A 94 -13.02 0.42 -7.54
CA PRO A 94 -13.72 -0.77 -8.02
C PRO A 94 -14.62 -1.41 -6.96
N HIS A 95 -14.33 -1.22 -5.66
CA HIS A 95 -15.15 -1.70 -4.56
C HIS A 95 -15.16 -0.69 -3.40
N GLU A 96 -16.17 -0.78 -2.52
CA GLU A 96 -16.35 0.09 -1.36
C GLU A 96 -15.13 0.09 -0.42
N LYS A 97 -14.50 -1.07 -0.20
CA LYS A 97 -13.29 -1.17 0.64
C LYS A 97 -12.09 -0.41 0.06
N ASP A 98 -12.05 -0.25 -1.26
CA ASP A 98 -10.93 0.36 -1.97
C ASP A 98 -11.03 1.90 -1.91
N VAL A 99 -12.22 2.45 -1.62
CA VAL A 99 -12.52 3.89 -1.58
C VAL A 99 -11.53 4.66 -0.72
N GLN A 100 -11.08 4.10 0.41
CA GLN A 100 -10.17 4.82 1.30
C GLN A 100 -8.78 5.04 0.67
N TYR A 101 -8.29 4.10 -0.14
CA TYR A 101 -7.04 4.25 -0.86
C TYR A 101 -7.15 5.28 -1.99
N PHE A 102 -8.28 5.28 -2.70
CA PHE A 102 -8.57 6.25 -3.74
C PHE A 102 -8.77 7.66 -3.17
N ALA A 103 -9.52 7.80 -2.09
CA ALA A 103 -9.75 9.09 -1.44
C ALA A 103 -8.45 9.69 -0.92
N LEU A 104 -7.58 8.87 -0.31
CA LEU A 104 -6.25 9.32 0.12
C LEU A 104 -5.40 9.76 -1.08
N ALA A 105 -5.41 8.99 -2.16
CA ALA A 105 -4.65 9.32 -3.37
C ALA A 105 -5.14 10.62 -4.05
N LEU A 106 -6.46 10.87 -4.06
CA LEU A 106 -7.05 12.13 -4.53
C LEU A 106 -6.62 13.30 -3.63
N GLY A 107 -6.76 13.16 -2.31
CA GLY A 107 -6.44 14.24 -1.37
C GLY A 107 -4.96 14.64 -1.35
N PHE A 108 -4.07 13.68 -1.62
CA PHE A 108 -2.63 13.93 -1.71
C PHE A 108 -2.14 14.13 -3.15
N ASN A 109 -3.05 14.05 -4.14
CA ASN A 109 -2.76 14.11 -5.57
C ASN A 109 -1.55 13.24 -5.96
N CYS A 110 -1.61 11.95 -5.62
CA CYS A 110 -0.48 11.04 -5.73
C CYS A 110 -0.90 9.65 -6.22
N PRO A 111 0.02 8.86 -6.80
CA PRO A 111 -0.29 7.53 -7.32
C PRO A 111 -0.61 6.51 -6.22
N ILE A 112 -1.29 5.44 -6.61
CA ILE A 112 -1.48 4.23 -5.78
C ILE A 112 -0.49 3.15 -6.23
N TRP A 113 0.17 2.52 -5.27
CA TRP A 113 0.90 1.27 -5.45
C TRP A 113 -0.04 0.08 -5.21
N SER A 114 -0.41 -0.62 -6.28
CA SER A 114 -1.23 -1.83 -6.20
C SER A 114 -0.94 -2.80 -7.37
N GLU A 115 -1.16 -4.09 -7.12
CA GLU A 115 -1.18 -5.13 -8.16
C GLU A 115 -2.61 -5.42 -8.66
N GLU A 116 -3.64 -4.77 -8.09
CA GLU A 116 -5.03 -4.94 -8.50
C GLU A 116 -5.28 -4.27 -9.85
N LYS A 117 -5.50 -5.09 -10.88
CA LYS A 117 -5.73 -4.61 -12.25
C LYS A 117 -6.98 -3.76 -12.35
N ALA A 118 -7.99 -3.98 -11.50
CA ALA A 118 -9.20 -3.17 -11.47
C ALA A 118 -8.91 -1.71 -11.09
N PHE A 119 -7.84 -1.41 -10.33
CA PHE A 119 -7.49 -0.03 -9.97
C PHE A 119 -7.08 0.80 -11.19
N LYS A 120 -6.58 0.15 -12.25
CA LYS A 120 -6.21 0.77 -13.53
C LYS A 120 -7.39 1.01 -14.49
N ARG A 121 -8.63 0.69 -14.09
CA ARG A 121 -9.82 0.90 -14.95
C ARG A 121 -10.27 2.36 -15.01
N GLN A 122 -9.86 3.16 -14.04
CA GLN A 122 -10.06 4.60 -14.00
C GLN A 122 -8.79 5.34 -14.48
N SER A 123 -8.92 6.63 -14.80
CA SER A 123 -7.83 7.47 -15.33
C SER A 123 -7.55 8.73 -14.49
N CYS A 124 -8.21 8.89 -13.35
CA CYS A 124 -8.05 10.01 -12.43
C CYS A 124 -6.78 9.91 -11.59
N ILE A 125 -6.36 8.68 -11.26
CA ILE A 125 -5.24 8.39 -10.37
C ILE A 125 -4.29 7.43 -11.07
N ASP A 126 -3.00 7.77 -11.10
CA ASP A 126 -1.96 6.87 -11.57
C ASP A 126 -1.83 5.66 -10.65
N VAL A 127 -1.69 4.47 -11.22
CA VAL A 127 -1.50 3.23 -10.45
C VAL A 127 -0.23 2.54 -10.92
N PHE A 128 0.70 2.36 -10.00
CA PHE A 128 1.96 1.66 -10.25
C PHE A 128 1.92 0.25 -9.66
N SER A 129 2.30 -0.72 -10.46
CA SER A 129 2.68 -2.05 -10.00
C SER A 129 4.05 -2.01 -9.32
N THR A 130 4.37 -3.07 -8.57
CA THR A 130 5.69 -3.30 -7.98
C THR A 130 6.79 -3.24 -9.04
N LYS A 131 6.53 -3.77 -10.24
CA LYS A 131 7.51 -3.73 -11.34
C LYS A 131 7.77 -2.29 -11.81
N GLU A 132 6.73 -1.47 -11.91
CA GLU A 132 6.85 -0.07 -12.34
C GLU A 132 7.56 0.77 -11.28
N LEU A 133 7.22 0.61 -9.99
CA LEU A 133 7.92 1.32 -8.91
C LEU A 133 9.39 0.92 -8.78
N LEU A 134 9.74 -0.36 -8.96
CA LEU A 134 11.14 -0.79 -8.94
C LEU A 134 11.97 -0.12 -10.04
N LYS A 135 11.40 0.06 -11.23
CA LYS A 135 12.06 0.81 -12.31
C LYS A 135 12.26 2.26 -11.92
N LEU A 136 11.23 2.91 -11.39
CA LEU A 136 11.34 4.28 -10.88
C LEU A 136 12.41 4.38 -9.80
N LEU A 137 12.61 3.40 -8.93
CA LEU A 137 13.71 3.43 -7.93
C LEU A 137 15.11 3.30 -8.53
N SER A 138 15.23 2.79 -9.76
CA SER A 138 16.50 2.47 -10.41
C SER A 138 16.98 3.54 -11.39
N GLU A 139 16.14 4.54 -11.69
CA GLU A 139 16.45 5.70 -12.55
C GLU A 139 17.09 6.85 -11.77
#